data_AF-A0A2W7PP07-F1
#
_entry.id   AF-A0A2W7PP07-F1
#
_cell.length_a   1.000
_cell.length_b   1.000
_cell.length_c   1.000
_cell.angle_alpha   90.00
_cell.angle_beta   90.00
_cell.angle_gamma   90.00
#
_symmetry.space_group_name_H-M   'P 1'
#
loop_
_entity.id
_entity.type
_entity.pdbx_description
1 polymer ?
#
loop_
_entity_poly.entity_id
_entity_poly.type
_entity_poly.pdbx_seq_one_letter_code
_entity_poly.pdbx_strand_id
1 'polypeptide(L)'
;MTALPHLTRRDGVYYWRRKVRPLSTIICDIRVSLRTTDRVRAAILSRVLSAESEPIMAALEQSRITLAEARQYLRHVVKSHVTVDHDLRRDLRFIYGKPPCEIERQIVSGINDAWDILAEQGIGATISERVEQEMIAAGRTRAEVGMLRLILDSHFGPLLRSHVGAARRAAAFEEVNGRRINGPREEAQLLELHIEGMRAARAVAATPPARALAAEVMSQFGPARIAFSCDVERPDTQTPEISAVFAPTTAAPPIAAATPVEVQPTEPAGSDLDPSITAVIDRMIEFKRHADEGLEDKTARQYQAFGTLLQRIIGKTDIRSLLQSDLVKFRATLLKLPKSFGKSPADHTELMRWMPPPAGIVYHDGSIFA
;
A
#
# COMPACT_ATOMS: atom_id res chain seq x y z
N MET A 1 11.59 28.06 -43.63
CA MET A 1 11.19 28.31 -42.23
C MET A 1 11.62 27.14 -41.38
N THR A 2 12.62 27.32 -40.52
CA THR A 2 13.06 26.29 -39.57
C THR A 2 12.02 26.14 -38.46
N ALA A 3 11.47 24.94 -38.30
CA ALA A 3 10.60 24.61 -37.18
C ALA A 3 11.42 24.76 -35.89
N LEU A 4 11.00 25.66 -34.99
CA LEU A 4 11.62 25.78 -33.67
C LEU A 4 11.22 24.54 -32.86
N PRO A 5 12.19 23.78 -32.32
CA PRO A 5 11.88 22.58 -31.55
C PRO A 5 11.04 22.96 -30.33
N HIS A 6 10.01 22.16 -30.05
CA HIS A 6 9.14 22.25 -28.87
C HIS A 6 8.22 23.47 -28.77
N LEU A 7 8.18 24.37 -29.76
CA LEU A 7 7.32 25.56 -29.71
C LEU A 7 5.98 25.30 -30.42
N THR A 8 4.86 25.55 -29.73
CA THR A 8 3.51 25.45 -30.29
C THR A 8 2.70 26.71 -29.97
N ARG A 9 1.75 27.10 -30.83
CA ARG A 9 0.86 28.25 -30.60
C ARG A 9 -0.58 27.75 -30.48
N ARG A 10 -1.29 28.20 -29.45
CA ARG A 10 -2.72 27.89 -29.23
C ARG A 10 -3.40 29.10 -28.62
N ASP A 11 -4.58 29.45 -29.13
CA ASP A 11 -5.39 30.56 -28.60
C ASP A 11 -4.61 31.88 -28.47
N GLY A 12 -3.75 32.16 -29.46
CA GLY A 12 -2.91 33.35 -29.49
C GLY A 12 -1.63 33.30 -28.63
N VAL A 13 -1.54 32.37 -27.67
CA VAL A 13 -0.42 32.22 -26.72
C VAL A 13 0.54 31.12 -27.18
N TYR A 14 1.84 31.31 -26.94
CA TYR A 14 2.85 30.30 -27.19
C TYR A 14 3.07 29.36 -25.99
N TYR A 15 3.30 28.08 -26.30
CA TYR A 15 3.55 27.01 -25.36
C TYR A 15 4.82 26.25 -25.75
N TRP A 16 5.63 25.91 -24.74
CA TRP A 16 6.69 24.92 -24.87
C TRP A 16 6.12 23.54 -24.58
N ARG A 17 6.41 22.57 -25.45
CA ARG A 17 5.85 21.22 -25.41
C ARG A 17 6.95 20.18 -25.62
N ARG A 18 7.16 19.31 -24.63
CA ARG A 18 8.11 18.20 -24.72
C ARG A 18 7.42 16.90 -24.33
N LYS A 19 7.56 15.89 -25.20
CA LYS A 19 7.09 14.54 -24.93
C LYS A 19 8.12 13.83 -24.08
N VAL A 20 7.67 13.25 -22.98
CA VAL A 20 8.45 12.36 -22.13
C VAL A 20 7.81 10.99 -22.21
N ARG A 21 8.64 9.95 -22.34
CA ARG A 21 8.16 8.58 -22.18
C ARG A 21 8.37 8.19 -20.71
N PRO A 22 7.35 8.29 -19.85
CA PRO A 22 7.39 7.52 -18.61
C PRO A 22 7.46 6.03 -18.96
N LEU A 23 7.79 5.19 -17.98
CA LEU A 23 7.99 3.75 -18.18
C LEU A 23 6.69 2.98 -18.48
N SER A 24 5.55 3.66 -18.40
CA SER A 24 4.27 3.21 -18.94
C SER A 24 4.24 3.29 -20.47
N THR A 25 3.40 2.49 -21.13
CA THR A 25 3.06 2.63 -22.56
C THR A 25 2.45 4.00 -22.92
N ILE A 26 2.13 4.82 -21.92
CA ILE A 26 1.52 6.14 -22.08
C ILE A 26 2.59 7.22 -22.24
N ILE A 27 2.52 7.98 -23.33
CA ILE A 27 3.38 9.15 -23.56
C ILE A 27 2.87 10.32 -22.70
N CYS A 28 3.70 10.83 -21.80
CA CYS A 28 3.40 12.04 -21.03
C CYS A 28 3.82 13.28 -21.84
N ASP A 29 2.94 14.27 -21.90
CA ASP A 29 3.17 15.49 -22.66
C ASP A 29 3.30 16.67 -21.70
N ILE A 30 4.53 17.14 -21.49
CA ILE A 30 4.79 18.31 -20.67
C ILE A 30 4.50 19.53 -21.52
N ARG A 31 3.49 20.31 -21.11
CA ARG A 31 3.13 21.57 -21.76
C ARG A 31 3.22 22.72 -20.77
N VAL A 32 4.06 23.70 -21.11
CA VAL A 32 4.28 24.91 -20.30
C VAL A 32 3.85 26.13 -21.13
N SER A 33 2.97 26.96 -20.58
CA SER A 33 2.62 28.23 -21.20
C SER A 33 3.78 29.21 -21.06
N LEU A 34 4.19 29.84 -22.17
CA LEU A 34 5.21 30.89 -22.18
C LEU A 34 4.61 32.27 -21.86
N ARG A 35 3.29 32.35 -21.66
CA ARG A 35 2.53 33.57 -21.32
C ARG A 35 2.86 34.76 -22.23
N THR A 36 3.12 34.50 -23.51
CA THR A 36 3.43 35.54 -24.48
C THR A 36 2.78 35.24 -25.83
N THR A 37 2.36 36.30 -26.52
CA THR A 37 1.84 36.29 -27.89
C THR A 37 2.91 36.70 -28.91
N ASP A 38 4.07 37.21 -28.44
CA ASP A 38 5.20 37.59 -29.28
C ASP A 38 6.04 36.35 -29.63
N ARG A 39 6.22 36.13 -30.93
CA ARG A 39 7.00 35.02 -31.47
C ARG A 39 8.48 35.09 -31.10
N VAL A 40 9.07 36.29 -31.07
CA VAL A 40 10.51 36.46 -30.79
C VAL A 40 10.79 36.11 -29.34
N ARG A 41 10.02 36.69 -28.41
CA ARG A 41 10.09 36.35 -26.99
C ARG A 41 9.81 34.87 -26.73
N ALA A 42 8.78 34.30 -27.38
CA ALA A 42 8.48 32.88 -27.26
C ALA A 42 9.63 31.98 -27.73
N ALA A 43 10.30 32.33 -28.83
CA ALA A 43 11.44 31.58 -29.34
C ALA A 43 12.64 31.60 -28.36
N ILE A 44 12.92 32.74 -27.74
CA ILE A 44 13.98 32.87 -26.72
C ILE A 44 13.64 32.00 -25.50
N LEU A 45 12.43 32.15 -24.95
CA LEU A 45 11.99 31.37 -23.78
C LEU A 45 11.99 29.86 -24.04
N SER A 46 11.54 29.43 -25.23
CA SER A 46 11.54 28.03 -25.64
C SER A 46 12.95 27.44 -25.69
N ARG A 47 13.94 28.21 -26.15
CA ARG A 47 15.34 27.76 -26.19
C ARG A 47 15.92 27.60 -24.79
N VAL A 48 15.67 28.58 -23.91
CA VAL A 48 16.12 28.52 -22.50
C VAL A 48 15.51 27.29 -21.81
N LEU A 49 14.19 27.10 -21.90
CA LEU A 49 13.54 25.92 -21.32
C LEU A 49 14.04 24.60 -21.90
N SER A 50 14.35 24.56 -23.20
CA SER A 50 14.91 23.37 -23.82
C SER A 50 16.29 23.04 -23.27
N ALA A 51 17.15 24.05 -23.13
CA ALA A 51 18.49 23.89 -22.54
C ALA A 51 18.44 23.46 -21.07
N GLU A 52 17.59 24.09 -20.25
CA GLU A 52 17.42 23.77 -18.82
C GLU A 52 16.78 22.39 -18.60
N SER A 53 15.89 21.97 -19.50
CA SER A 53 15.28 20.64 -19.41
C SER A 53 16.20 19.51 -19.89
N GLU A 54 17.22 19.79 -20.69
CA GLU A 54 18.13 18.77 -21.23
C GLU A 54 18.85 17.94 -20.16
N PRO A 55 19.51 18.53 -19.14
CA PRO A 55 20.14 17.72 -18.09
C PRO A 55 19.12 16.92 -17.29
N ILE A 56 17.89 17.44 -17.11
CA ILE A 56 16.82 16.71 -16.44
C ILE A 56 16.40 15.50 -17.28
N MET A 57 16.25 15.66 -18.60
CA MET A 57 15.88 14.56 -19.50
C MET A 57 17.00 13.53 -19.65
N ALA A 58 18.26 13.97 -19.71
CA ALA A 58 19.43 13.10 -19.71
C ALA A 58 19.54 12.32 -18.38
N ALA A 59 19.35 12.99 -17.24
CA ALA A 59 19.35 12.35 -15.92
C ALA A 59 18.18 11.35 -15.79
N LEU A 60 17.01 11.69 -16.33
CA LEU A 60 15.91 10.74 -16.46
C LEU A 60 16.36 9.54 -17.29
N GLU A 61 17.00 9.71 -18.44
CA GLU A 61 17.43 8.59 -19.27
C GLU A 61 18.49 7.70 -18.62
N GLN A 62 19.43 8.29 -17.88
CA GLN A 62 20.57 7.63 -17.24
C GLN A 62 20.25 6.97 -15.89
N SER A 63 19.31 7.54 -15.11
CA SER A 63 18.96 7.04 -13.76
C SER A 63 17.91 5.92 -13.87
N ARG A 64 18.34 4.74 -14.27
CA ARG A 64 17.48 3.56 -14.40
C ARG A 64 18.01 2.41 -13.57
N ILE A 65 17.11 1.79 -12.82
CA ILE A 65 17.33 0.44 -12.30
C ILE A 65 17.57 -0.48 -13.49
N THR A 66 18.71 -1.15 -13.50
CA THR A 66 19.06 -2.09 -14.56
C THR A 66 18.19 -3.35 -14.48
N LEU A 67 18.07 -4.08 -15.58
CA LEU A 67 17.27 -5.31 -15.59
C LEU A 67 17.81 -6.35 -14.58
N ALA A 68 19.12 -6.41 -14.39
CA ALA A 68 19.75 -7.33 -13.43
C ALA A 68 19.35 -6.98 -11.99
N GLU A 69 19.44 -5.70 -11.63
CA GLU A 69 19.05 -5.19 -10.31
C GLU A 69 17.55 -5.36 -10.04
N ALA A 70 16.72 -5.04 -11.05
CA ALA A 70 15.28 -5.23 -10.97
C ALA A 70 14.92 -6.70 -10.70
N ARG A 71 15.56 -7.64 -11.42
CA ARG A 71 15.36 -9.07 -11.22
C ARG A 71 15.80 -9.53 -9.83
N GLN A 72 16.94 -9.03 -9.35
CA GLN A 72 17.46 -9.40 -8.03
C GLN A 72 16.55 -8.88 -6.92
N TYR A 73 16.11 -7.63 -7.02
CA TYR A 73 15.14 -7.04 -6.09
C TYR A 73 13.80 -7.77 -6.11
N LEU A 74 13.24 -8.06 -7.29
CA LEU A 74 11.97 -8.79 -7.42
C LEU A 74 12.04 -10.18 -6.77
N ARG A 75 13.12 -10.93 -7.01
CA ARG A 75 13.35 -12.23 -6.35
C ARG A 75 13.38 -12.09 -4.83
N HIS A 76 14.03 -11.04 -4.32
CA HIS A 76 14.04 -10.77 -2.89
C HIS A 76 12.63 -10.47 -2.37
N VAL A 77 11.88 -9.54 -2.97
CA VAL A 77 10.52 -9.20 -2.55
C VAL A 77 9.62 -10.43 -2.54
N VAL A 78 9.61 -11.21 -3.63
CA VAL A 78 8.79 -12.42 -3.73
C VAL A 78 9.18 -13.43 -2.65
N LYS A 79 10.47 -13.73 -2.50
CA LYS A 79 10.96 -14.69 -1.51
C LYS A 79 10.60 -14.26 -0.08
N SER A 80 10.88 -13.01 0.27
CA SER A 80 10.63 -12.47 1.62
C SER A 80 9.15 -12.53 1.97
N HIS A 81 8.27 -12.12 1.06
CA HIS A 81 6.83 -12.10 1.33
C HIS A 81 6.17 -13.48 1.28
N VAL A 82 6.60 -14.39 0.40
CA VAL A 82 6.14 -15.78 0.41
C VAL A 82 6.53 -16.47 1.72
N THR A 83 7.76 -16.24 2.20
CA THR A 83 8.25 -16.82 3.46
C THR A 83 7.44 -16.28 4.65
N VAL A 84 7.27 -14.96 4.74
CA VAL A 84 6.47 -14.34 5.81
C VAL A 84 5.02 -14.84 5.82
N ASP A 85 4.39 -14.97 4.65
CA ASP A 85 3.02 -15.48 4.56
C ASP A 85 2.93 -16.97 4.94
N HIS A 86 3.91 -17.77 4.54
CA HIS A 86 3.99 -19.18 4.91
C HIS A 86 4.17 -19.36 6.43
N ASP A 87 5.10 -18.63 7.03
CA ASP A 87 5.37 -18.66 8.47
C ASP A 87 4.16 -18.18 9.27
N LEU A 88 3.53 -17.07 8.84
CA LEU A 88 2.30 -16.58 9.46
C LEU A 88 1.18 -17.63 9.42
N ARG A 89 0.95 -18.26 8.26
CA ARG A 89 -0.06 -19.32 8.13
C ARG A 89 0.26 -20.57 8.95
N ARG A 90 1.55 -20.87 9.16
CA ARG A 90 1.99 -21.97 10.01
C ARG A 90 1.73 -21.66 11.48
N ASP A 91 2.09 -20.46 11.92
CA ASP A 91 1.89 -19.99 13.28
C ASP A 91 0.41 -19.88 13.64
N LEU A 92 -0.41 -19.29 12.76
CA LEU A 92 -1.85 -19.20 12.97
C LEU A 92 -2.50 -20.59 13.06
N ARG A 93 -2.10 -21.54 12.20
CA ARG A 93 -2.58 -22.93 12.29
C ARG A 93 -2.16 -23.60 13.59
N PHE A 94 -0.95 -23.34 14.06
CA PHE A 94 -0.45 -23.92 15.31
C PHE A 94 -1.16 -23.33 16.54
N ILE A 95 -1.39 -22.01 16.56
CA ILE A 95 -1.98 -21.30 17.71
C ILE A 95 -3.49 -21.53 17.80
N TYR A 96 -4.21 -21.45 16.67
CA TYR A 96 -5.67 -21.46 16.68
C TYR A 96 -6.28 -22.80 16.27
N GLY A 97 -5.52 -23.71 15.64
CA GLY A 97 -5.95 -25.07 15.28
C GLY A 97 -7.14 -25.15 14.31
N LYS A 98 -7.71 -24.02 13.89
CA LYS A 98 -8.89 -23.91 13.04
C LYS A 98 -8.52 -23.32 11.68
N PRO A 99 -9.20 -23.75 10.60
CA PRO A 99 -9.05 -23.12 9.30
C PRO A 99 -9.53 -21.65 9.36
N PRO A 100 -9.06 -20.79 8.45
CA PRO A 100 -9.45 -19.38 8.43
C PRO A 100 -10.96 -19.22 8.34
N CYS A 101 -11.53 -18.29 9.10
CA CYS A 101 -12.95 -18.00 9.03
C CYS A 101 -13.32 -17.32 7.68
N GLU A 102 -14.61 -17.15 7.40
CA GLU A 102 -15.06 -16.53 6.15
C GLU A 102 -14.55 -15.08 6.01
N ILE A 103 -14.59 -14.30 7.09
CA ILE A 103 -14.09 -12.92 7.10
C ILE A 103 -12.59 -12.87 6.78
N GLU A 104 -11.78 -13.76 7.35
CA GLU A 104 -10.34 -13.84 7.04
C GLU A 104 -10.08 -14.19 5.58
N ARG A 105 -10.87 -15.12 5.01
CA ARG A 105 -10.78 -15.46 3.58
C ARG A 105 -11.15 -14.27 2.70
N GLN A 106 -12.19 -13.52 3.05
CA GLN A 106 -12.58 -12.30 2.35
C GLN A 106 -11.49 -11.22 2.42
N ILE A 107 -10.86 -11.02 3.59
CA ILE A 107 -9.75 -10.07 3.75
C ILE A 107 -8.56 -10.49 2.88
N VAL A 108 -8.16 -11.77 2.91
CA VAL A 108 -7.05 -12.28 2.10
C VAL A 108 -7.34 -12.15 0.61
N SER A 109 -8.57 -12.46 0.17
CA SER A 109 -8.99 -12.26 -1.20
C SER A 109 -8.93 -10.78 -1.59
N GLY A 110 -9.51 -9.89 -0.79
CA GLY A 110 -9.48 -8.45 -1.03
C GLY A 110 -8.07 -7.87 -1.06
N ILE A 111 -7.16 -8.37 -0.24
CA ILE A 111 -5.74 -7.98 -0.30
C ILE A 111 -5.11 -8.38 -1.64
N ASN A 112 -5.39 -9.58 -2.14
CA ASN A 112 -4.86 -10.02 -3.43
C ASN A 112 -5.40 -9.17 -4.58
N ASP A 113 -6.71 -8.97 -4.61
CA ASP A 113 -7.39 -8.14 -5.62
C ASP A 113 -6.86 -6.69 -5.60
N ALA A 114 -6.57 -6.15 -4.42
CA ALA A 114 -6.02 -4.82 -4.28
C ALA A 114 -4.61 -4.70 -4.89
N TRP A 115 -3.77 -5.74 -4.78
CA TRP A 115 -2.46 -5.75 -5.45
C TRP A 115 -2.58 -5.87 -6.97
N ASP A 116 -3.55 -6.63 -7.49
CA ASP A 116 -3.85 -6.69 -8.92
C ASP A 116 -4.26 -5.31 -9.45
N ILE A 117 -5.18 -4.64 -8.75
CA ILE A 117 -5.64 -3.28 -9.10
C ILE A 117 -4.50 -2.26 -9.05
N LEU A 118 -3.63 -2.33 -8.02
CA LEU A 118 -2.46 -1.45 -7.90
C LEU A 118 -1.44 -1.70 -9.01
N ALA A 119 -1.26 -2.94 -9.45
CA ALA A 119 -0.36 -3.27 -10.56
C ALA A 119 -0.90 -2.71 -11.89
N GLU A 120 -2.21 -2.81 -12.13
CA GLU A 120 -2.84 -2.36 -13.37
C GLU A 120 -2.98 -0.83 -13.45
N GLN A 121 -3.34 -0.17 -12.35
CA GLN A 121 -3.70 1.25 -12.32
C GLN A 121 -2.64 2.13 -11.64
N GLY A 122 -1.64 1.52 -11.01
CA GLY A 122 -0.59 2.21 -10.26
C GLY A 122 -1.02 2.72 -8.89
N ILE A 123 -0.19 3.57 -8.28
CA ILE A 123 -0.35 4.08 -6.90
C ILE A 123 -1.59 5.00 -6.74
N GLY A 124 -2.14 5.47 -7.86
CA GLY A 124 -3.37 6.26 -7.93
C GLY A 124 -4.63 5.41 -8.02
N ALA A 125 -4.52 4.08 -7.94
CA ALA A 125 -5.65 3.18 -8.07
C ALA A 125 -6.72 3.51 -7.03
N THR A 126 -7.94 3.70 -7.52
CA THR A 126 -9.13 3.94 -6.71
C THR A 126 -10.29 3.21 -7.35
N ILE A 127 -11.23 2.75 -6.53
CA ILE A 127 -12.46 2.13 -7.04
C ILE A 127 -13.43 3.27 -7.35
N SER A 128 -13.59 3.59 -8.64
CA SER A 128 -14.63 4.52 -9.09
C SER A 128 -16.02 3.89 -8.94
N GLU A 129 -17.07 4.71 -8.89
CA GLU A 129 -18.45 4.22 -8.80
C GLU A 129 -18.83 3.30 -9.97
N ARG A 130 -18.30 3.57 -11.17
CA ARG A 130 -18.48 2.69 -12.34
C ARG A 130 -17.86 1.32 -12.12
N VAL A 131 -16.62 1.27 -11.62
CA VAL A 131 -15.92 0.00 -11.33
C VAL A 131 -16.60 -0.76 -10.19
N GLU A 132 -17.10 -0.05 -9.18
CA GLU A 132 -17.92 -0.64 -8.11
C GLU A 132 -19.17 -1.33 -8.68
N GLN A 133 -19.90 -0.65 -9.57
CA GLN A 133 -21.08 -1.23 -10.25
C GLN A 133 -20.71 -2.44 -11.12
N GLU A 134 -19.61 -2.37 -11.87
CA GLU A 134 -19.09 -3.49 -12.68
C GLU A 134 -18.73 -4.71 -11.79
N MET A 135 -18.07 -4.48 -10.65
CA MET A 135 -17.72 -5.54 -9.69
C MET A 135 -18.96 -6.18 -9.06
N ILE A 136 -19.98 -5.37 -8.72
CA ILE A 136 -21.25 -5.87 -8.18
C ILE A 136 -22.01 -6.67 -9.25
N ALA A 137 -22.04 -6.19 -10.50
CA ALA A 137 -22.64 -6.91 -11.61
C ALA A 137 -21.94 -8.24 -11.91
N ALA A 138 -20.62 -8.32 -11.65
CA ALA A 138 -19.83 -9.55 -11.72
C ALA A 138 -20.05 -10.51 -10.53
N GLY A 139 -20.95 -10.18 -9.60
CA GLY A 139 -21.36 -11.05 -8.50
C GLY A 139 -20.67 -10.77 -7.16
N ARG A 140 -19.88 -9.69 -7.04
CA ARG A 140 -19.33 -9.29 -5.74
C ARG A 140 -20.37 -8.60 -4.87
N THR A 141 -20.31 -8.85 -3.58
CA THR A 141 -21.15 -8.16 -2.61
C THR A 141 -20.65 -6.73 -2.40
N ARG A 142 -21.56 -5.83 -2.01
CA ARG A 142 -21.19 -4.45 -1.68
C ARG A 142 -20.21 -4.35 -0.51
N ALA A 143 -20.29 -5.30 0.43
CA ALA A 143 -19.38 -5.40 1.57
C ALA A 143 -17.95 -5.73 1.11
N GLU A 144 -17.77 -6.66 0.17
CA GLU A 144 -16.46 -7.01 -0.40
C GLU A 144 -15.85 -5.84 -1.16
N VAL A 145 -16.64 -5.11 -1.96
CA VAL A 145 -16.15 -3.93 -2.68
C VAL A 145 -15.79 -2.80 -1.69
N GLY A 146 -16.60 -2.61 -0.64
CA GLY A 146 -16.30 -1.67 0.44
C GLY A 146 -15.00 -2.00 1.17
N MET A 147 -14.77 -3.28 1.47
CA MET A 147 -13.52 -3.75 2.07
C MET A 147 -12.32 -3.51 1.15
N LEU A 148 -12.46 -3.79 -0.15
CA LEU A 148 -11.41 -3.55 -1.13
C LEU A 148 -11.03 -2.08 -1.22
N ARG A 149 -12.03 -1.19 -1.19
CA ARG A 149 -11.83 0.27 -1.14
C ARG A 149 -11.09 0.69 0.12
N LEU A 150 -11.47 0.14 1.28
CA LEU A 150 -10.80 0.39 2.55
C LEU A 150 -9.32 -0.03 2.49
N ILE A 151 -9.03 -1.21 1.94
CA ILE A 151 -7.65 -1.71 1.79
C ILE A 151 -6.83 -0.78 0.89
N LEU A 152 -7.35 -0.39 -0.28
CA LEU A 152 -6.66 0.48 -1.23
C LEU A 152 -6.43 1.88 -0.65
N ASP A 153 -7.49 2.54 -0.20
CA ASP A 153 -7.46 3.96 0.16
C ASP A 153 -6.87 4.20 1.55
N SER A 154 -7.15 3.31 2.51
CA SER A 154 -6.73 3.51 3.91
C SER A 154 -5.42 2.79 4.26
N HIS A 155 -5.10 1.68 3.58
CA HIS A 155 -3.92 0.90 3.92
C HIS A 155 -2.78 1.08 2.91
N PHE A 156 -3.00 0.72 1.65
CA PHE A 156 -1.92 0.72 0.65
C PHE A 156 -1.56 2.12 0.15
N GLY A 157 -2.54 2.98 -0.14
CA GLY A 157 -2.29 4.34 -0.60
C GLY A 157 -1.33 5.12 0.31
N PRO A 158 -1.64 5.29 1.61
CA PRO A 158 -0.78 6.00 2.55
C PRO A 158 0.59 5.33 2.72
N LEU A 159 0.63 4.01 2.83
CA LEU A 159 1.87 3.28 3.05
C LEU A 159 2.83 3.38 1.85
N LEU A 160 2.32 3.22 0.63
CA LEU A 160 3.13 3.26 -0.58
C LEU A 160 3.64 4.68 -0.89
N ARG A 161 2.84 5.71 -0.58
CA ARG A 161 3.22 7.13 -0.77
C ARG A 161 4.04 7.72 0.39
N SER A 162 4.05 7.07 1.55
CA SER A 162 4.79 7.57 2.72
C SER A 162 6.31 7.53 2.49
N HIS A 163 7.01 8.53 3.03
CA HIS A 163 8.47 8.54 3.08
C HIS A 163 9.05 7.32 3.82
N VAL A 164 8.34 6.81 4.83
CA VAL A 164 8.75 5.60 5.56
C VAL A 164 8.70 4.37 4.65
N GLY A 165 7.64 4.22 3.86
CA GLY A 165 7.51 3.15 2.88
C GLY A 165 8.59 3.24 1.79
N ALA A 166 8.84 4.45 1.28
CA ALA A 166 9.91 4.71 0.31
C ALA A 166 11.29 4.34 0.87
N ALA A 167 11.62 4.81 2.08
CA ALA A 167 12.89 4.52 2.75
C ALA A 167 13.08 3.01 2.98
N ARG A 168 12.03 2.29 3.38
CA ARG A 168 12.09 0.83 3.55
C ARG A 168 12.39 0.11 2.25
N ARG A 169 11.71 0.50 1.15
CA ARG A 169 11.98 -0.09 -0.17
C ARG A 169 13.40 0.19 -0.63
N ALA A 170 13.86 1.44 -0.48
CA ALA A 170 15.21 1.86 -0.83
C ALA A 170 16.28 1.09 -0.05
N ALA A 171 16.07 0.90 1.26
CA ALA A 171 16.97 0.11 2.10
C ALA A 171 17.02 -1.37 1.65
N ALA A 172 15.88 -1.98 1.35
CA ALA A 172 15.84 -3.34 0.82
C ALA A 172 16.51 -3.45 -0.56
N PHE A 173 16.39 -2.42 -1.40
CA PHE A 173 17.09 -2.38 -2.69
C PHE A 173 18.61 -2.29 -2.51
N GLU A 174 19.08 -1.44 -1.58
CA GLU A 174 20.49 -1.29 -1.24
C GLU A 174 21.08 -2.57 -0.64
N GLU A 175 20.35 -3.24 0.25
CA GLU A 175 20.77 -4.52 0.83
C GLU A 175 21.00 -5.59 -0.25
N VAL A 176 20.13 -5.63 -1.25
CA VAL A 176 20.17 -6.68 -2.28
C VAL A 176 21.19 -6.35 -3.37
N ASN A 177 21.27 -5.09 -3.82
CA ASN A 177 22.09 -4.70 -4.97
C ASN A 177 23.42 -4.02 -4.60
N GLY A 178 23.64 -3.71 -3.32
CA GLY A 178 24.87 -3.06 -2.84
C GLY A 178 25.00 -1.58 -3.25
N ARG A 179 23.95 -0.96 -3.79
CA ARG A 179 23.91 0.47 -4.12
C ARG A 179 22.60 1.12 -3.73
N ARG A 180 22.65 2.41 -3.44
CA ARG A 180 21.45 3.23 -3.22
C ARG A 180 20.76 3.57 -4.53
N ILE A 181 19.45 3.78 -4.44
CA ILE A 181 18.70 4.41 -5.50
C ILE A 181 19.12 5.88 -5.65
N ASN A 182 19.17 6.35 -6.88
CA ASN A 182 19.56 7.70 -7.23
C ASN A 182 18.40 8.46 -7.87
N GLY A 183 17.71 9.24 -7.03
CA GLY A 183 16.70 10.20 -7.44
C GLY A 183 15.29 9.64 -7.67
N PRO A 184 14.34 10.53 -8.01
CA PRO A 184 12.90 10.22 -8.01
C PRO A 184 12.48 9.17 -9.04
N ARG A 185 13.25 9.02 -10.14
CA ARG A 185 12.92 8.06 -11.19
C ARG A 185 13.16 6.62 -10.74
N GLU A 186 14.31 6.35 -10.14
CA GLU A 186 14.59 5.01 -9.59
C GLU A 186 13.65 4.71 -8.42
N GLU A 187 13.25 5.71 -7.64
CA GLU A 187 12.24 5.55 -6.59
C GLU A 187 10.88 5.11 -7.15
N ALA A 188 10.41 5.72 -8.24
CA ALA A 188 9.19 5.33 -8.92
C ALA A 188 9.30 3.92 -9.53
N GLN A 189 10.41 3.60 -10.20
CA GLN A 189 10.69 2.25 -10.72
C GLN A 189 10.69 1.20 -9.61
N LEU A 190 11.31 1.52 -8.47
CA LEU A 190 11.38 0.63 -7.35
C LEU A 190 10.01 0.36 -6.75
N LEU A 191 9.14 1.36 -6.73
CA LEU A 191 7.77 1.23 -6.28
C LEU A 191 6.94 0.35 -7.24
N GLU A 192 7.05 0.54 -8.55
CA GLU A 192 6.44 -0.35 -9.55
C GLU A 192 6.91 -1.81 -9.37
N LEU A 193 8.22 -2.02 -9.26
CA LEU A 193 8.80 -3.34 -9.00
C LEU A 193 8.31 -3.94 -7.69
N HIS A 194 8.13 -3.12 -6.65
CA HIS A 194 7.61 -3.59 -5.38
C HIS A 194 6.15 -4.04 -5.50
N ILE A 195 5.30 -3.27 -6.16
CA ILE A 195 3.88 -3.62 -6.40
C ILE A 195 3.79 -4.93 -7.18
N GLU A 196 4.55 -5.08 -8.27
CA GLU A 196 4.57 -6.31 -9.07
C GLU A 196 5.15 -7.50 -8.29
N GLY A 197 6.18 -7.26 -7.49
CA GLY A 197 6.74 -8.28 -6.60
C GLY A 197 5.74 -8.76 -5.55
N MET A 198 4.94 -7.86 -4.98
CA MET A 198 3.88 -8.20 -4.03
C MET A 198 2.76 -9.00 -4.69
N ARG A 199 2.31 -8.57 -5.88
CA ARG A 199 1.34 -9.31 -6.70
C ARG A 199 1.82 -10.74 -6.98
N ALA A 200 3.04 -10.88 -7.47
CA ALA A 200 3.64 -12.18 -7.78
C ALA A 200 3.78 -13.06 -6.52
N ALA A 201 4.22 -12.49 -5.39
CA ALA A 201 4.31 -13.21 -4.12
C ALA A 201 2.96 -13.78 -3.68
N ARG A 202 1.90 -12.99 -3.83
CA ARG A 202 0.54 -13.39 -3.48
C ARG A 202 -0.01 -14.47 -4.41
N ALA A 203 0.24 -14.38 -5.71
CA ALA A 203 -0.13 -15.43 -6.67
C ALA A 203 0.53 -16.78 -6.32
N VAL A 204 1.81 -16.75 -5.95
CA VAL A 204 2.54 -17.95 -5.48
C VAL A 204 1.92 -18.48 -4.18
N ALA A 205 1.67 -17.62 -3.20
CA ALA A 205 1.09 -18.01 -1.91
C ALA A 205 -0.37 -18.51 -2.01
N ALA A 206 -1.14 -18.02 -2.99
CA ALA A 206 -2.50 -18.49 -3.25
C ALA A 206 -2.53 -19.85 -3.95
N THR A 207 -1.43 -20.24 -4.61
CA THR A 207 -1.30 -21.54 -5.25
C THR A 207 -0.98 -22.61 -4.20
N PRO A 208 -1.81 -23.67 -4.04
CA PRO A 208 -1.50 -24.76 -3.13
C PRO A 208 -0.13 -25.38 -3.45
N PRO A 209 0.68 -25.79 -2.47
CA PRO A 209 2.03 -26.33 -2.70
C PRO A 209 2.04 -27.50 -3.69
N ALA A 210 1.03 -28.38 -3.61
CA ALA A 210 0.85 -29.50 -4.54
C ALA A 210 0.54 -29.04 -5.97
N ARG A 211 -0.18 -27.93 -6.15
CA ARG A 211 -0.50 -27.34 -7.45
C ARG A 211 0.70 -26.56 -8.02
N ALA A 212 1.49 -25.93 -7.17
CA ALA A 212 2.75 -25.29 -7.56
C ALA A 212 3.79 -26.33 -8.01
N LEU A 213 3.94 -27.42 -7.25
CA LEU A 213 4.75 -28.58 -7.64
C LEU A 213 4.23 -29.23 -8.93
N ALA A 214 2.92 -29.42 -9.07
CA ALA A 214 2.34 -29.95 -10.30
C ALA A 214 2.59 -29.02 -11.50
N ALA A 215 2.49 -27.69 -11.32
CA ALA A 215 2.79 -26.72 -12.38
C ALA A 215 4.29 -26.69 -12.72
N GLU A 216 5.18 -26.80 -11.74
CA GLU A 216 6.62 -26.90 -11.94
C GLU A 216 6.97 -28.18 -12.72
N VAL A 217 6.45 -29.33 -12.29
CA VAL A 217 6.59 -30.62 -12.98
C VAL A 217 6.05 -30.52 -14.41
N MET A 218 4.86 -29.95 -14.62
CA MET A 218 4.29 -29.75 -15.95
C MET A 218 5.09 -28.77 -16.81
N SER A 219 5.74 -27.75 -16.22
CA SER A 219 6.61 -26.81 -16.96
C SER A 219 7.95 -27.44 -17.37
N GLN A 220 8.43 -28.43 -16.62
CA GLN A 220 9.58 -29.25 -16.99
C GLN A 220 9.25 -30.22 -18.13
N PHE A 221 7.98 -30.65 -18.22
CA PHE A 221 7.40 -31.31 -19.38
C PHE A 221 6.91 -30.29 -20.42
N GLY A 222 7.84 -29.52 -21.01
CA GLY A 222 7.51 -28.70 -22.18
C GLY A 222 6.84 -29.53 -23.29
N PRO A 223 5.97 -28.94 -24.13
CA PRO A 223 5.25 -29.66 -25.17
C PRO A 223 6.21 -29.96 -26.34
N ALA A 224 7.08 -30.94 -26.14
CA ALA A 224 7.84 -31.57 -27.19
C ALA A 224 7.82 -33.09 -26.96
N ARG A 225 6.97 -33.76 -27.75
CA ARG A 225 6.98 -35.19 -28.04
C ARG A 225 6.51 -36.13 -26.92
N ILE A 226 5.21 -36.11 -26.65
CA ILE A 226 4.48 -37.39 -26.57
C ILE A 226 3.36 -37.30 -27.61
N ALA A 227 3.68 -37.75 -28.83
CA ALA A 227 2.68 -38.05 -29.83
C ALA A 227 1.96 -39.32 -29.38
N PHE A 228 0.88 -39.18 -28.61
CA PHE A 228 -0.19 -40.16 -28.70
C PHE A 228 -0.98 -39.80 -29.95
N SER A 229 -0.71 -40.54 -31.03
CA SER A 229 -1.59 -40.61 -32.18
C SER A 229 -2.92 -41.17 -31.69
N CYS A 230 -3.91 -40.29 -31.56
CA CYS A 230 -5.31 -40.65 -31.70
C CYS A 230 -5.78 -39.94 -32.96
N ASP A 231 -5.74 -40.67 -34.08
CA ASP A 231 -6.51 -40.34 -35.26
C ASP A 231 -7.99 -40.32 -34.87
N VAL A 232 -8.57 -39.12 -34.79
CA VAL A 232 -10.02 -38.94 -34.89
C VAL A 232 -10.27 -37.79 -35.85
N GLU A 233 -10.96 -38.14 -36.92
CA GLU A 233 -11.29 -37.31 -38.07
C GLU A 233 -12.03 -36.03 -37.68
N ARG A 234 -11.65 -34.97 -38.39
CA ARG A 234 -12.23 -33.63 -38.39
C ARG A 234 -13.47 -33.62 -39.29
N PRO A 235 -14.54 -32.91 -38.91
CA PRO A 235 -15.34 -32.21 -39.90
C PRO A 235 -15.25 -30.70 -39.72
N ASP A 236 -15.10 -30.04 -40.85
CA ASP A 236 -15.11 -28.60 -41.05
C ASP A 236 -16.38 -27.93 -40.53
N THR A 237 -16.26 -26.74 -39.94
CA THR A 237 -17.30 -25.72 -40.09
C THR A 237 -16.72 -24.30 -40.02
N GLN A 238 -16.75 -23.69 -41.19
CA GLN A 238 -16.84 -22.29 -41.60
C GLN A 238 -16.89 -21.16 -40.55
N THR A 239 -16.05 -20.16 -40.84
CA THR A 239 -16.12 -18.73 -40.50
C THR A 239 -17.44 -18.08 -40.94
N PRO A 240 -17.86 -16.99 -40.28
CA PRO A 240 -18.10 -15.79 -41.08
C PRO A 240 -17.46 -14.52 -40.52
N GLU A 241 -16.97 -13.71 -41.47
CA GLU A 241 -16.68 -12.29 -41.37
C GLU A 241 -17.95 -11.48 -41.08
N ILE A 242 -17.85 -10.42 -40.26
CA ILE A 242 -18.65 -9.20 -40.48
C ILE A 242 -17.77 -7.96 -40.22
N SER A 243 -17.82 -7.07 -41.22
CA SER A 243 -17.15 -5.79 -41.39
C SER A 243 -17.57 -4.67 -40.44
N ALA A 244 -16.68 -3.67 -40.38
CA ALA A 244 -16.74 -2.40 -39.68
C ALA A 244 -17.90 -1.45 -40.09
N VAL A 245 -18.27 -0.55 -39.17
CA VAL A 245 -18.88 0.76 -39.48
C VAL A 245 -18.30 1.84 -38.55
N PHE A 246 -17.92 2.98 -39.14
CA PHE A 246 -17.38 4.18 -38.52
C PHE A 246 -18.43 5.33 -38.50
N ALA A 247 -18.32 6.18 -37.47
CA ALA A 247 -18.65 7.63 -37.38
C ALA A 247 -20.13 8.08 -37.21
N PRO A 248 -20.45 9.35 -36.80
CA PRO A 248 -19.70 10.38 -36.03
C PRO A 248 -20.48 11.08 -34.86
N THR A 249 -19.73 11.85 -34.04
CA THR A 249 -20.03 13.10 -33.28
C THR A 249 -21.46 13.43 -32.80
N THR A 250 -21.63 13.75 -31.49
CA THR A 250 -22.55 14.81 -31.00
C THR A 250 -22.06 15.41 -29.66
N ALA A 251 -22.37 16.70 -29.48
CA ALA A 251 -21.79 17.71 -28.60
C ALA A 251 -22.06 17.58 -27.08
N ALA A 252 -21.21 18.30 -26.32
CA ALA A 252 -21.34 18.57 -24.89
C ALA A 252 -22.45 19.61 -24.57
N PRO A 253 -22.87 19.68 -23.29
CA PRO A 253 -23.15 20.95 -22.62
C PRO A 253 -22.25 21.17 -21.38
N PRO A 254 -22.09 22.43 -20.92
CA PRO A 254 -21.13 22.81 -19.88
C PRO A 254 -21.74 22.66 -18.48
N ILE A 255 -20.96 22.17 -17.52
CA ILE A 255 -21.32 22.25 -16.10
C ILE A 255 -20.38 23.24 -15.40
N ALA A 256 -21.04 24.14 -14.68
CA ALA A 256 -20.53 25.32 -14.04
C ALA A 256 -19.46 25.07 -12.97
N ALA A 257 -18.60 26.07 -12.81
CA ALA A 257 -17.62 26.15 -11.74
C ALA A 257 -18.33 26.21 -10.37
N ALA A 258 -18.11 25.19 -9.53
CA ALA A 258 -18.41 25.25 -8.11
C ALA A 258 -17.17 25.71 -7.36
N THR A 259 -17.31 26.80 -6.63
CA THR A 259 -16.36 27.37 -5.67
C THR A 259 -16.01 26.38 -4.55
N PRO A 260 -14.77 26.40 -4.02
CA PRO A 260 -14.39 25.56 -2.89
C PRO A 260 -15.06 26.09 -1.62
N VAL A 261 -15.91 25.26 -1.01
CA VAL A 261 -16.39 25.47 0.36
C VAL A 261 -15.27 25.07 1.30
N GLU A 262 -14.70 26.07 1.97
CA GLU A 262 -13.78 25.92 3.10
C GLU A 262 -14.58 25.35 4.28
N VAL A 263 -14.45 24.05 4.52
CA VAL A 263 -15.04 23.39 5.68
C VAL A 263 -14.12 23.64 6.86
N GLN A 264 -14.47 24.63 7.68
CA GLN A 264 -13.93 24.73 9.03
C GLN A 264 -14.37 23.51 9.87
N PRO A 265 -13.54 23.03 10.81
CA PRO A 265 -13.90 21.91 11.67
C PRO A 265 -15.10 22.28 12.54
N THR A 266 -16.24 21.68 12.24
CA THR A 266 -17.38 21.68 13.17
C THR A 266 -17.01 20.75 14.31
N GLU A 267 -16.74 21.30 15.50
CA GLU A 267 -16.69 20.52 16.74
C GLU A 267 -18.02 19.75 16.88
N PRO A 268 -18.00 18.41 16.96
CA PRO A 268 -19.20 17.67 17.28
C PRO A 268 -19.56 17.92 18.74
N ALA A 269 -20.82 18.31 18.93
CA ALA A 269 -21.51 18.41 20.21
C ALA A 269 -21.19 17.22 21.13
N GLY A 270 -20.99 17.54 22.42
CA GLY A 270 -20.51 16.63 23.45
C GLY A 270 -21.21 15.27 23.45
N SER A 271 -20.49 14.23 23.06
CA SER A 271 -20.82 12.88 23.49
C SER A 271 -20.55 12.79 24.99
N ASP A 272 -21.61 12.65 25.79
CA ASP A 272 -21.62 12.52 27.26
C ASP A 272 -21.00 11.20 27.77
N LEU A 273 -20.05 10.66 27.00
CA LEU A 273 -19.46 9.35 27.24
C LEU A 273 -18.07 9.53 27.86
N ASP A 274 -17.84 8.85 28.99
CA ASP A 274 -16.57 8.88 29.71
C ASP A 274 -15.40 8.51 28.78
N PRO A 275 -14.45 9.44 28.53
CA PRO A 275 -13.31 9.19 27.66
C PRO A 275 -12.19 8.38 28.35
N SER A 276 -12.37 7.93 29.59
CA SER A 276 -11.40 7.07 30.26
C SER A 276 -11.16 5.78 29.46
N ILE A 277 -9.89 5.38 29.35
CA ILE A 277 -9.47 4.17 28.61
C ILE A 277 -10.22 2.94 29.14
N THR A 278 -10.47 2.87 30.45
CA THR A 278 -11.28 1.82 31.10
C THR A 278 -12.73 1.84 30.63
N ALA A 279 -13.40 3.00 30.65
CA ALA A 279 -14.79 3.10 30.19
C ALA A 279 -14.95 2.84 28.69
N VAL A 280 -13.93 3.15 27.88
CA VAL A 280 -13.91 2.78 26.46
C VAL A 280 -13.77 1.28 26.28
N ILE A 281 -12.89 0.63 27.05
CA ILE A 281 -12.70 -0.84 26.99
C ILE A 281 -13.95 -1.56 27.45
N ASP A 282 -14.61 -1.10 28.52
CA ASP A 282 -15.84 -1.72 29.02
C ASP A 282 -16.97 -1.61 27.99
N ARG A 283 -17.13 -0.44 27.34
CA ARG A 283 -18.09 -0.28 26.23
C ARG A 283 -17.74 -1.16 25.02
N MET A 284 -16.46 -1.32 24.71
CA MET A 284 -16.02 -2.23 23.65
C MET A 284 -16.34 -3.69 24.00
N ILE A 285 -16.16 -4.08 25.26
CA ILE A 285 -16.50 -5.42 25.77
C ILE A 285 -18.01 -5.65 25.67
N GLU A 286 -18.81 -4.69 26.12
CA GLU A 286 -20.28 -4.76 26.07
C GLU A 286 -20.78 -4.86 24.62
N PHE A 287 -20.26 -4.01 23.73
CA PHE A 287 -20.57 -4.09 22.30
C PHE A 287 -20.22 -5.46 21.71
N LYS A 288 -19.05 -6.01 22.03
CA LYS A 288 -18.62 -7.33 21.55
C LYS A 288 -19.38 -8.49 22.19
N ARG A 289 -19.93 -8.33 23.39
CA ARG A 289 -20.79 -9.33 24.04
C ARG A 289 -22.15 -9.45 23.35
N HIS A 290 -22.67 -8.34 22.83
CA HIS A 290 -23.94 -8.29 22.12
C HIS A 290 -23.86 -8.60 20.63
N ALA A 291 -22.65 -8.78 20.08
CA ALA A 291 -22.45 -9.27 18.70
C ALA A 291 -22.65 -10.78 18.60
N ASP A 292 -23.02 -11.28 17.40
CA ASP A 292 -23.56 -12.63 17.14
C ASP A 292 -22.74 -13.83 17.64
N GLU A 293 -21.45 -13.66 17.96
CA GLU A 293 -20.59 -14.74 18.46
C GLU A 293 -20.37 -14.71 19.98
N GLY A 294 -20.72 -13.61 20.66
CA GLY A 294 -20.49 -13.41 22.09
C GLY A 294 -18.99 -13.33 22.47
N LEU A 295 -18.66 -12.51 23.46
CA LEU A 295 -17.28 -12.41 23.97
C LEU A 295 -17.10 -13.29 25.21
N GLU A 296 -16.19 -14.26 25.13
CA GLU A 296 -15.82 -15.09 26.28
C GLU A 296 -15.29 -14.23 27.45
N ASP A 297 -15.72 -14.52 28.68
CA ASP A 297 -15.34 -13.79 29.90
C ASP A 297 -13.83 -13.70 30.10
N LYS A 298 -13.10 -14.75 29.70
CA LYS A 298 -11.63 -14.79 29.77
C LYS A 298 -11.01 -13.71 28.88
N THR A 299 -11.53 -13.53 27.67
CA THR A 299 -11.07 -12.52 26.71
C THR A 299 -11.44 -11.11 27.16
N ALA A 300 -12.62 -10.92 27.76
CA ALA A 300 -13.01 -9.65 28.37
C ALA A 300 -12.04 -9.22 29.49
N ARG A 301 -11.67 -10.15 30.38
CA ARG A 301 -10.67 -9.90 31.44
C ARG A 301 -9.30 -9.57 30.88
N GLN A 302 -8.91 -10.17 29.75
CA GLN A 302 -7.65 -9.82 29.07
C GLN A 302 -7.68 -8.38 28.57
N TYR A 303 -8.77 -7.92 27.94
CA TYR A 303 -8.87 -6.53 27.49
C TYR A 303 -8.80 -5.53 28.65
N GLN A 304 -9.45 -5.82 29.77
CA GLN A 304 -9.36 -4.98 30.97
C GLN A 304 -7.92 -4.94 31.52
N ALA A 305 -7.25 -6.10 31.61
CA ALA A 305 -5.85 -6.17 32.05
C ALA A 305 -4.90 -5.38 31.13
N PHE A 306 -5.13 -5.43 29.81
CA PHE A 306 -4.39 -4.63 28.84
C PHE A 306 -4.63 -3.12 29.03
N GLY A 307 -5.87 -2.71 29.28
CA GLY A 307 -6.23 -1.32 29.59
C GLY A 307 -5.50 -0.78 30.80
N THR A 308 -5.49 -1.55 31.90
CA THR A 308 -4.75 -1.20 33.11
C THR A 308 -3.24 -1.10 32.86
N LEU A 309 -2.68 -2.03 32.09
CA LEU A 309 -1.26 -2.01 31.74
C LEU A 309 -0.90 -0.76 30.90
N LEU A 310 -1.75 -0.40 29.94
CA LEU A 310 -1.59 0.78 29.10
C LEU A 310 -1.59 2.06 29.95
N GLN A 311 -2.61 2.23 30.80
CA GLN A 311 -2.72 3.36 31.70
C GLN A 311 -1.49 3.49 32.61
N ARG A 312 -0.97 2.35 33.09
CA ARG A 312 0.17 2.34 34.01
C ARG A 312 1.51 2.66 33.35
N ILE A 313 1.75 2.18 32.13
CA ILE A 313 3.00 2.45 31.40
C ILE A 313 3.02 3.88 30.83
N ILE A 314 1.88 4.34 30.34
CA ILE A 314 1.78 5.67 29.73
C ILE A 314 1.55 6.76 30.80
N GLY A 315 0.88 6.43 31.91
CA GLY A 315 0.50 7.38 32.95
C GLY A 315 -0.70 8.25 32.57
N LYS A 316 -1.44 7.88 31.52
CA LYS A 316 -2.61 8.60 31.01
C LYS A 316 -3.85 7.74 31.15
N THR A 317 -4.92 8.33 31.64
CA THR A 317 -6.21 7.68 31.85
C THR A 317 -7.22 8.01 30.77
N ASP A 318 -7.14 9.20 30.17
CA ASP A 318 -8.01 9.67 29.08
C ASP A 318 -7.47 9.26 27.71
N ILE A 319 -8.28 8.59 26.91
CA ILE A 319 -7.92 8.13 25.57
C ILE A 319 -7.61 9.27 24.59
N ARG A 320 -8.25 10.45 24.77
CA ARG A 320 -8.07 11.63 23.92
C ARG A 320 -6.71 12.29 24.12
N SER A 321 -6.07 12.02 25.26
CA SER A 321 -4.74 12.53 25.59
C SER A 321 -3.60 11.67 25.03
N LEU A 322 -3.91 10.53 24.41
CA LEU A 322 -2.91 9.62 23.86
C LEU A 322 -2.32 10.18 22.56
N LEU A 323 -0.98 10.26 22.52
CA LEU A 323 -0.22 10.65 21.34
C LEU A 323 0.49 9.45 20.73
N GLN A 324 0.91 9.58 19.47
CA GLN A 324 1.69 8.55 18.79
C GLN A 324 2.99 8.22 19.55
N SER A 325 3.63 9.21 20.17
CA SER A 325 4.82 9.02 21.01
C SER A 325 4.56 8.11 22.21
N ASP A 326 3.35 8.14 22.77
CA ASP A 326 2.98 7.32 23.91
C ASP A 326 2.83 5.85 23.50
N LEU A 327 2.31 5.58 22.31
CA LEU A 327 2.20 4.23 21.75
C LEU A 327 3.57 3.65 21.40
N VAL A 328 4.49 4.48 20.91
CA VAL A 328 5.89 4.07 20.68
C VAL A 328 6.56 3.72 22.00
N LYS A 329 6.37 4.53 23.05
CA LYS A 329 6.88 4.26 24.41
C LYS A 329 6.28 2.99 25.00
N PHE A 330 4.98 2.78 24.83
CA PHE A 330 4.29 1.58 25.28
C PHE A 330 4.84 0.32 24.61
N ARG A 331 4.97 0.34 23.28
CA ARG A 331 5.56 -0.77 22.52
C ARG A 331 7.00 -1.07 22.94
N ALA A 332 7.83 -0.04 23.11
CA ALA A 332 9.20 -0.20 23.55
C ALA A 332 9.30 -0.81 24.96
N THR A 333 8.38 -0.46 25.85
CA THR A 333 8.29 -1.03 27.21
C THR A 333 7.82 -2.48 27.16
N LEU A 334 6.79 -2.80 26.35
CA LEU A 334 6.28 -4.17 26.20
C LEU A 334 7.36 -5.16 25.72
N LEU A 335 8.26 -4.73 24.83
CA LEU A 335 9.36 -5.57 24.35
C LEU A 335 10.41 -5.90 25.42
N LYS A 336 10.46 -5.10 26.50
CA LYS A 336 11.41 -5.29 27.62
C LYS A 336 10.79 -6.09 28.77
N LEU A 337 9.48 -6.27 28.79
CA LEU A 337 8.80 -7.02 29.84
C LEU A 337 9.04 -8.53 29.67
N PRO A 338 9.35 -9.27 30.75
CA PRO A 338 9.49 -10.71 30.68
C PRO A 338 8.14 -11.37 30.35
N LYS A 339 8.16 -12.52 29.68
CA LYS A 339 6.95 -13.29 29.32
C LYS A 339 6.12 -13.77 30.53
N SER A 340 6.67 -13.69 31.73
CA SER A 340 6.00 -13.99 33.00
C SER A 340 5.28 -12.79 33.61
N PHE A 341 5.51 -11.57 33.10
CA PHE A 341 4.98 -10.34 33.69
C PHE A 341 3.45 -10.35 33.73
N GLY A 342 2.89 -10.18 34.93
CA GLY A 342 1.44 -10.18 35.17
C GLY A 342 0.85 -11.55 35.47
N LYS A 343 1.69 -12.58 35.66
CA LYS A 343 1.25 -13.89 36.18
C LYS A 343 1.29 -13.95 37.72
N SER A 344 2.12 -13.12 38.35
CA SER A 344 2.20 -12.98 39.80
C SER A 344 1.62 -11.65 40.26
N PRO A 345 0.81 -11.61 41.34
CA PRO A 345 0.34 -10.35 41.93
C PRO A 345 1.46 -9.38 42.30
N ALA A 346 2.67 -9.88 42.58
CA ALA A 346 3.85 -9.07 42.90
C ALA A 346 4.39 -8.29 41.67
N ASP A 347 4.19 -8.80 40.45
CA ASP A 347 4.60 -8.13 39.21
C ASP A 347 3.77 -6.84 39.00
N HIS A 348 2.57 -6.79 39.57
CA HIS A 348 1.73 -5.60 39.59
C HIS A 348 2.21 -4.55 40.60
N THR A 349 3.37 -4.70 41.25
CA THR A 349 3.93 -3.68 42.15
C THR A 349 5.32 -3.24 41.68
N GLU A 350 6.06 -4.10 40.97
CA GLU A 350 7.46 -3.88 40.56
C GLU A 350 7.69 -3.15 39.22
N LEU A 351 6.69 -2.43 38.70
CA LEU A 351 6.83 -1.72 37.40
C LEU A 351 7.95 -0.66 37.42
N MET A 352 8.35 -0.18 38.61
CA MET A 352 9.42 0.80 38.79
C MET A 352 10.84 0.26 38.52
N ARG A 353 11.09 -1.05 38.61
CA ARG A 353 12.44 -1.62 38.42
C ARG A 353 12.88 -1.62 36.94
N TRP A 354 11.92 -1.56 36.02
CA TRP A 354 12.13 -1.73 34.59
C TRP A 354 11.90 -0.45 33.76
N MET A 355 11.53 0.64 34.41
CA MET A 355 11.44 1.96 33.78
C MET A 355 12.83 2.62 33.81
N PRO A 356 13.30 3.22 32.70
CA PRO A 356 14.44 4.11 32.76
C PRO A 356 14.11 5.29 33.70
N PRO A 357 15.09 5.80 34.48
CA PRO A 357 14.84 6.93 35.36
C PRO A 357 14.29 8.12 34.55
N PRO A 358 13.38 8.92 35.12
CA PRO A 358 12.90 10.12 34.45
C PRO A 358 14.10 11.00 34.12
N ALA A 359 14.15 11.47 32.87
CA ALA A 359 15.20 12.36 32.41
C ALA A 359 15.23 13.62 33.30
N GLY A 360 16.27 13.76 34.14
CA GLY A 360 16.45 14.93 35.00
C GLY A 360 16.95 14.68 36.43
N ILE A 361 17.11 13.43 36.88
CA ILE A 361 17.68 13.16 38.22
C ILE A 361 19.07 12.55 38.10
N VAL A 362 20.09 13.38 38.36
CA VAL A 362 21.47 12.92 38.62
C VAL A 362 21.50 12.41 40.06
N TYR A 363 21.60 11.10 40.25
CA TYR A 363 22.01 10.56 41.54
C TYR A 363 23.52 10.73 41.67
N HIS A 364 23.95 11.60 42.59
CA HIS A 364 25.33 11.62 43.03
C HIS A 364 25.63 10.31 43.76
N ASP A 365 26.58 9.58 43.21
CA ASP A 365 27.16 8.38 43.79
C ASP A 365 27.85 8.73 45.11
N GLY A 366 27.64 7.94 46.16
CA GLY A 366 28.34 8.17 47.42
C GLY A 366 27.86 7.39 48.64
N SER A 367 28.44 6.21 48.80
CA SER A 367 28.86 5.61 50.09
C SER A 367 27.87 4.67 50.80
N ILE A 368 28.10 3.38 50.55
CA ILE A 368 27.99 2.32 51.55
C ILE A 368 29.11 2.54 52.58
N PHE A 369 28.79 2.58 53.87
CA PHE A 369 29.60 1.96 54.93
C PHE A 369 28.75 1.70 56.18
N ALA A 370 28.90 0.47 56.67
CA ALA A 370 28.38 -0.17 57.89
C ALA A 370 26.90 -0.54 57.91
#